data_AF-D8SD31-F1
#
_entry.id   AF-D8SD31-F1
#
_cell.length_a   1.000
_cell.length_b   1.000
_cell.length_c   1.000
_cell.angle_alpha   90.00
_cell.angle_beta   90.00
_cell.angle_gamma   90.00
#
_symmetry.space_group_name_H-M   'P 1'
#
loop_
_entity.id
_entity.type
_entity.pdbx_description
1 polymer ?
#
loop_
_entity_poly.entity_id
_entity_poly.type
_entity_poly.pdbx_seq_one_letter_code
_entity_poly.pdbx_strand_id
1 'polypeptide(L)' 'LGDIPNAKVCGLPTERSLFTVIQGPHIDKKSREQFDIQTRKWRVTIDTETSKLREKLEFLKEHRIPGVEIKARFQYKTRM' A
#
# COMPACT_ATOMS: atom_id res chain seq x y z
N LEU A 1 -16.12 6.85 -3.74
CA LEU A 1 -15.26 5.77 -4.29
C LEU A 1 -16.20 4.59 -4.47
N GLY A 2 -16.68 4.37 -5.70
CA GLY A 2 -17.82 3.48 -5.97
C GLY A 2 -17.60 2.06 -5.45
N ASP A 3 -18.68 1.44 -5.01
CA ASP A 3 -18.66 0.04 -4.59
C ASP A 3 -18.25 -0.83 -5.79
N ILE A 4 -17.03 -1.36 -5.75
CA ILE A 4 -16.59 -2.36 -6.71
C ILE A 4 -17.34 -3.64 -6.32
N PRO A 5 -18.13 -4.25 -7.24
CA PRO A 5 -18.88 -5.45 -6.92
C PRO A 5 -17.93 -6.56 -6.46
N ASN A 6 -18.27 -7.21 -5.34
CA ASN A 6 -17.49 -8.28 -4.70
C ASN A 6 -16.08 -7.88 -4.21
N ALA A 7 -15.84 -6.59 -3.94
CA ALA A 7 -14.58 -6.15 -3.33
C ALA A 7 -14.81 -5.26 -2.10
N LYS A 8 -14.13 -5.60 -1.00
CA LYS A 8 -14.09 -4.81 0.23
C LYS A 8 -12.80 -4.01 0.29
N VAL A 9 -12.92 -2.68 0.35
CA VAL A 9 -11.79 -1.76 0.52
C VAL A 9 -11.69 -1.36 1.98
N CYS A 10 -10.49 -1.47 2.56
CA CYS A 10 -10.22 -1.12 3.94
C CYS A 10 -8.93 -0.28 4.03
N GLY A 11 -9.02 0.91 4.62
CA GLY A 11 -7.85 1.71 4.97
C GLY A 11 -7.11 1.07 6.14
N LEU A 12 -5.82 0.82 5.96
CA LEU A 12 -4.94 0.37 7.04
C LEU A 12 -4.29 1.60 7.69
N PRO A 13 -3.83 1.49 8.96
CA PRO A 13 -3.12 2.58 9.62
C PRO A 13 -1.94 3.07 8.79
N THR A 14 -1.85 4.39 8.64
CA THR A 14 -0.72 5.05 7.98
C THR A 14 0.48 5.02 8.91
N GLU A 15 1.59 4.52 8.42
CA GLU A 15 2.87 4.59 9.15
C GLU A 15 3.52 5.94 8.86
N ARG A 16 4.01 6.60 9.91
CA ARG A 16 4.67 7.90 9.81
C ARG A 16 6.07 7.81 10.40
N SER A 17 7.07 8.12 9.58
CA SER A 17 8.47 8.21 9.99
C SER A 17 8.88 9.67 10.01
N LEU A 18 9.22 10.18 11.20
CA LEU A 18 9.66 11.56 11.42
C LEU A 18 11.18 11.58 11.50
N PHE A 19 11.82 12.50 10.79
CA PHE A 19 13.24 12.75 10.93
C PHE A 19 13.55 14.24 10.83
N THR A 20 14.57 14.64 11.57
CA THR A 20 15.01 16.02 11.65
C THR A 20 16.44 16.10 11.12
N VAL A 21 16.70 17.04 10.22
CA VAL A 21 18.04 17.27 9.66
C VAL A 21 18.52 18.65 10.06
N ILE A 22 19.81 18.78 10.38
CA ILE A 22 20.43 20.09 10.59
C ILE A 22 20.65 20.70 9.20
N GLN A 23 20.23 21.95 9.00
CA GLN A 23 20.32 22.59 7.67
C GLN A 23 21.76 22.83 7.21
N GLY A 24 22.69 23.01 8.15
CA GLY A 24 24.12 23.13 7.90
C GLY A 24 24.89 21.81 8.12
N PRO A 25 26.04 21.61 7.48
CA PRO A 25 26.78 20.34 7.54
C PRO A 25 27.47 20.04 8.87
N HIS A 26 27.65 21.01 9.78
CA HIS A 26 28.50 20.80 10.97
C HIS A 26 28.03 21.47 12.28
N ILE A 27 27.75 22.78 12.30
CA ILE A 27 27.70 23.54 13.58
C ILE A 27 26.29 24.03 13.96
N ASP A 28 25.42 24.35 13.00
CA ASP A 28 24.20 25.11 13.25
C ASP A 28 23.01 24.28 13.78
N LYS A 29 23.16 23.65 14.94
CA LYS A 29 22.13 22.78 15.58
C LYS A 29 20.81 23.49 15.94
N LYS A 30 20.78 24.83 15.94
CA LYS A 30 19.55 25.63 16.12
C LYS A 30 18.72 25.72 14.83
N SER A 31 19.34 25.56 13.66
CA SER A 31 18.67 25.50 12.36
C SER A 31 18.35 24.05 12.01
N ARG A 32 17.10 23.64 12.26
CA ARG A 32 16.64 22.26 12.03
C ARG A 32 15.46 22.26 11.07
N GLU A 33 15.49 21.31 10.14
CA GLU A 33 14.40 21.05 9.20
C GLU A 33 13.72 19.72 9.55
N GLN A 34 12.40 19.73 9.55
CA GLN A 34 11.57 18.58 9.90
C GLN A 34 11.01 17.96 8.64
N PHE A 35 11.22 16.67 8.48
CA PHE A 35 10.69 15.90 7.36
C PHE A 35 9.84 14.74 7.88
N ASP A 36 8.86 14.35 7.09
CA ASP A 36 8.08 13.16 7.34
C ASP A 36 7.90 12.31 6.09
N ILE A 37 7.95 10.99 6.30
CA ILE A 37 7.55 10.00 5.30
C ILE A 37 6.26 9.37 5.82
N GLN A 38 5.20 9.47 5.03
CA GLN A 38 3.91 8.86 5.32
C GLN A 38 3.62 7.71 4.36
N THR A 39 3.58 6.48 4.86
CA THR A 39 3.23 5.31 4.08
C THR A 39 1.76 4.96 4.27
N ARG A 40 0.93 5.35 3.30
CA ARG A 40 -0.50 5.02 3.29
C ARG A 40 -0.71 3.60 2.79
N LYS A 41 -1.42 2.78 3.56
CA LYS A 41 -1.66 1.37 3.24
C LYS A 41 -3.15 1.12 3.07
N TRP A 42 -3.52 0.41 2.00
CA TRP A 42 -4.90 0.05 1.70
C TRP A 42 -4.95 -1.45 1.44
N ARG A 43 -6.03 -2.09 1.90
CA ARG A 43 -6.31 -3.50 1.62
C ARG A 43 -7.57 -3.59 0.78
N VAL A 44 -7.46 -4.23 -0.37
CA VAL A 44 -8.61 -4.60 -1.20
C VAL A 44 -8.75 -6.13 -1.12
N THR A 45 -9.87 -6.60 -0.60
CA THR A 45 -10.22 -8.02 -0.56
C THR A 45 -11.24 -8.29 -1.65
N ILE A 46 -10.91 -9.17 -2.58
CA ILE A 46 -11.78 -9.53 -3.71
C ILE A 46 -12.17 -10.99 -3.54
N ASP A 47 -13.46 -11.25 -3.42
CA ASP A 47 -13.98 -12.62 -3.44
C ASP A 47 -14.14 -13.06 -4.90
N THR A 48 -13.43 -14.12 -5.28
CA THR A 48 -13.41 -14.61 -6.66
C THR A 48 -13.27 -16.12 -6.73
N GLU A 49 -13.87 -16.72 -7.76
CA GLU A 49 -13.69 -18.13 -8.10
C GLU A 49 -12.24 -18.45 -8.51
N THR A 50 -11.77 -19.66 -8.22
CA THR A 50 -10.39 -20.08 -8.53
C THR A 50 -10.03 -19.94 -10.00
N SER A 51 -10.99 -20.13 -10.91
CA SER A 51 -10.82 -19.99 -12.36
C SER A 51 -10.46 -18.57 -12.79
N LYS A 52 -11.10 -17.55 -12.18
CA LYS A 52 -10.95 -16.13 -12.53
C LYS A 52 -9.80 -15.43 -11.77
N LEU A 53 -9.20 -16.12 -10.80
CA LEU A 53 -8.15 -15.57 -9.95
C LEU A 53 -6.89 -15.22 -10.74
N ARG A 54 -6.53 -16.06 -11.72
CA ARG A 54 -5.33 -15.85 -12.55
C ARG A 54 -5.46 -14.60 -13.42
N GLU A 55 -6.59 -14.45 -14.11
CA GLU A 55 -6.90 -13.29 -14.95
C GLU A 55 -6.86 -11.98 -14.15
N LYS A 56 -7.48 -11.95 -12.97
CA LYS A 56 -7.45 -10.77 -12.09
C LYS A 56 -6.03 -10.42 -11.61
N LEU A 57 -5.21 -11.43 -11.31
CA LEU A 57 -3.82 -11.20 -10.92
C LEU A 57 -3.01 -10.59 -12.07
N GLU A 58 -3.24 -11.05 -13.29
CA GLU A 58 -2.58 -10.55 -14.49
C GLU A 58 -2.96 -9.10 -14.77
N PHE A 59 -4.27 -8.79 -14.70
CA PHE A 59 -4.78 -7.42 -14.80
C PHE A 59 -4.10 -6.46 -13.80
N LEU A 60 -3.94 -6.88 -12.54
CA LEU A 60 -3.29 -6.07 -11.51
C LEU A 60 -1.78 -5.86 -11.73
N LYS A 61 -1.11 -6.83 -12.36
CA LYS A 61 0.32 -6.71 -12.69
C LYS A 61 0.55 -5.77 -13.86
N GLU A 62 -0.33 -5.83 -14.86
CA GLU A 62 -0.27 -4.98 -16.05
C GLU A 62 -0.59 -3.52 -15.71
N HIS A 63 -1.63 -3.29 -14.90
CA HIS A 63 -2.08 -1.96 -14.49
C HIS A 63 -1.32 -1.44 -13.25
N ARG A 64 -0.01 -1.59 -13.24
CA ARG A 64 0.82 -1.14 -12.12
C ARG A 64 0.97 0.39 -12.15
N ILE A 65 0.52 1.03 -11.07
CA ILE A 65 0.66 2.48 -10.88
C ILE A 65 2.09 2.77 -10.38
N PRO A 66 2.84 3.71 -11.00
CA PRO A 66 4.17 4.09 -10.52
C PRO A 66 4.10 4.65 -9.09
N GLY A 67 5.07 4.29 -8.25
CA GLY A 67 5.14 4.75 -6.86
C GLY A 67 4.24 3.98 -5.87
N VAL A 68 3.48 2.99 -6.33
CA VAL A 68 2.67 2.11 -5.46
C VAL A 68 3.29 0.71 -5.38
N GLU A 69 3.51 0.23 -4.17
CA GLU A 69 3.87 -1.17 -3.92
C GLU A 69 2.58 -2.00 -3.75
N ILE A 70 2.46 -3.07 -4.52
CA ILE A 70 1.31 -3.98 -4.47
C ILE A 70 1.76 -5.32 -3.87
N LYS A 71 1.12 -5.73 -2.77
CA LYS A 71 1.32 -7.03 -2.13
C LYS A 71 0.08 -7.90 -2.26
N ALA A 72 0.14 -8.92 -3.12
CA ALA A 72 -0.93 -9.90 -3.26
C ALA A 72 -0.80 -11.02 -2.21
N ARG A 73 -1.91 -11.42 -1.59
CA ARG A 73 -2.01 -12.60 -0.71
C ARG A 73 -3.16 -13.48 -1.20
N PHE A 74 -2.91 -14.76 -1.41
CA PHE A 74 -3.91 -15.74 -1.81
C PHE A 74 -4.33 -16.59 -0.61
N GLN A 75 -5.63 -16.79 -0.45
CA GLN A 75 -6.20 -17.66 0.57
C GLN A 75 -7.10 -18.69 -0.11
N TYR A 76 -6.80 -19.97 0.08
CA TYR A 76 -7.60 -21.08 -0.45
C TYR A 76 -8.24 -21.84 0.71
N LYS A 77 -9.55 -22.06 0.63
CA LYS A 77 -10.27 -22.93 1.57
C LYS A 77 -10.56 -24.25 0.86
N THR A 78 -9.84 -25.29 1.23
CA THR A 78 -10.10 -26.66 0.75
C THR A 78 -11.30 -27.22 1.51
N ARG A 79 -12.24 -27.85 0.80
CA ARG A 79 -13.31 -28.63 1.44
C ARG A 79 -12.72 -30.02 1.74
N MET A 80 -12.63 -30.38 3.02
CA MET A 80 -12.47 -31.77 3.47
C MET A 80 -13.85 -32.39 3.69
#